data_AF-A0A355T5B4-F1
#
_entry.id   AF-A0A355T5B4-F1
#
_cell.length_a   1.000
_cell.length_b   1.000
_cell.length_c   1.000
_cell.angle_alpha   90.00
_cell.angle_beta   90.00
_cell.angle_gamma   90.00
#
_symmetry.space_group_name_H-M   'P 1'
#
loop_
_entity.id
_entity.type
_entity.pdbx_description
1 polymer ?
#
loop_
_entity_poly.entity_id
_entity_poly.type
_entity_poly.pdbx_seq_one_letter_code
_entity_poly.pdbx_strand_id
1 'polypeptide(L)'
;WAGLPVMLTLVVSDDAEQTSTSRTINMALPARQFTKPLAAALVEQRQRLAMSPLNRGSVAGFINAFALEGEKHINDASVYLGLRAAYWRLVKARRPGDLAGVSKLLWDLALHIEDGDLSMAERDLRAAREALAQALAEGASPNEIEQLMQELKSALSRYLDELAGNATAEMDPQLQPPGDGQMMERSDLEKMLDAIGDLAKTGARDQAQDLLSQLDDILENLNTEEQQQPTQGESDLADAIGEMGDIISEQRSLMDETFQHGQGAPGGSEGGESGNQGQNGAPPLENLQGQQDGIRQRLEDLMGQLGENGQPVPGELEQAARSMQRAQDRLSQGRPDSAAGAQGRAIDQLRSGAQALADAMFDSMGSGGEQSGVNAGGDQTDPLGRPLTSNGTSNSDSVKLPDELDLQRARQILEELRKRAAELGRPEQELEYLERLLRRF
;
A
#
# COMPACT_ATOMS: atom_id res chain seq x y z
N TRP A 1 37.37 -1.06 -2.35
CA TRP A 1 38.24 -2.25 -2.45
C TRP A 1 37.66 -3.35 -3.33
N ALA A 2 36.38 -3.32 -3.69
CA ALA A 2 35.82 -4.20 -4.73
C ALA A 2 36.58 -4.10 -6.07
N GLY A 3 36.76 -5.22 -6.77
CA GLY A 3 37.35 -5.29 -8.11
C GLY A 3 38.87 -5.34 -8.16
N LEU A 4 39.56 -5.28 -7.01
CA LEU A 4 41.02 -5.40 -6.94
C LEU A 4 41.47 -6.86 -6.79
N PRO A 5 42.65 -7.22 -7.32
CA PRO A 5 43.26 -8.51 -7.02
C PRO A 5 43.64 -8.56 -5.54
N VAL A 6 43.25 -9.63 -4.85
CA VAL A 6 43.54 -9.88 -3.45
C VAL A 6 44.11 -11.28 -3.24
N MET A 7 44.87 -11.41 -2.16
CA MET A 7 45.33 -12.67 -1.61
C MET A 7 44.46 -13.01 -0.39
N LEU A 8 43.67 -14.06 -0.48
CA LEU A 8 42.79 -14.49 0.60
C LEU A 8 43.41 -15.70 1.31
N THR A 9 43.58 -15.58 2.62
CA THR A 9 44.05 -16.66 3.51
C THR A 9 43.07 -16.75 4.68
N LEU A 10 42.36 -17.87 4.78
CA LEU A 10 41.49 -18.14 5.93
C LEU A 10 42.32 -18.57 7.14
N VAL A 11 41.97 -18.04 8.31
CA VAL A 11 42.55 -18.40 9.61
C VAL A 11 41.42 -18.96 10.46
N VAL A 12 41.60 -20.15 11.02
CA VAL A 12 40.68 -20.77 11.97
C VAL A 12 41.35 -20.76 13.34
N SER A 13 40.62 -20.33 14.36
CA SER A 13 41.04 -20.46 15.76
C SER A 13 40.10 -21.44 16.48
N ASP A 14 40.64 -22.31 17.32
CA ASP A 14 39.85 -23.13 18.24
C ASP A 14 39.60 -22.42 19.58
N ASP A 15 38.80 -23.06 20.45
CA ASP A 15 38.44 -22.58 21.80
C ASP A 15 39.64 -22.57 22.76
N ALA A 16 40.73 -23.26 22.41
CA ALA A 16 41.99 -23.27 23.13
C ALA A 16 43.00 -22.25 22.57
N GLU A 17 42.53 -21.29 21.75
CA GLU A 17 43.31 -20.23 21.10
C GLU A 17 44.40 -20.73 20.10
N GLN A 18 44.31 -21.98 19.65
CA GLN A 18 45.20 -22.50 18.61
C GLN A 18 44.74 -22.05 17.23
N THR A 19 45.67 -21.58 16.40
CA THR A 19 45.36 -21.07 15.06
C THR A 19 45.95 -21.94 13.96
N SER A 20 45.16 -22.17 12.90
CA SER A 20 45.61 -22.81 11.66
C SER A 20 45.23 -21.96 10.46
N THR A 21 46.09 -21.94 9.43
CA THR A 21 45.88 -21.16 8.21
C THR A 21 45.64 -22.07 7.02
N SER A 22 44.79 -21.62 6.10
CA SER A 22 44.54 -22.29 4.81
C SER A 22 45.59 -21.91 3.76
N ARG A 23 45.55 -22.58 2.61
CA ARG A 23 46.32 -22.15 1.42
C ARG A 23 45.84 -20.77 0.96
N THR A 24 46.77 -19.88 0.63
CA THR A 24 46.44 -18.58 0.05
C THR A 24 45.88 -18.73 -1.36
N ILE A 25 44.72 -18.15 -1.62
CA ILE A 25 44.12 -18.08 -2.96
C ILE A 25 44.24 -16.65 -3.51
N ASN A 26 44.59 -16.54 -4.78
CA ASN A 26 44.57 -15.28 -5.50
C ASN A 26 43.22 -15.16 -6.20
N MET A 27 42.48 -14.09 -5.93
CA MET A 27 41.20 -13.83 -6.58
C MET A 27 40.98 -12.34 -6.76
N ALA A 28 40.13 -11.96 -7.71
CA ALA A 28 39.62 -10.60 -7.75
C ALA A 28 38.47 -10.49 -6.73
N LEU A 29 38.46 -9.43 -5.92
CA LEU A 29 37.31 -9.13 -5.08
C LEU A 29 36.09 -8.88 -6.00
N PRO A 30 34.95 -9.52 -5.75
CA PRO A 30 33.72 -9.24 -6.47
C PRO A 30 33.44 -7.73 -6.49
N ALA A 31 33.06 -7.22 -7.66
CA ALA A 31 32.67 -5.84 -7.84
C ALA A 31 31.31 -5.78 -8.52
N ARG A 32 30.52 -4.80 -8.09
CA ARG A 32 29.32 -4.41 -8.81
C ARG A 32 29.71 -3.90 -10.20
N GLN A 33 28.99 -4.36 -11.22
CA GLN A 33 29.13 -3.85 -12.57
C GLN A 33 28.24 -2.61 -12.76
N PHE A 34 28.75 -1.64 -13.51
CA PHE A 34 28.06 -0.40 -13.87
C PHE A 34 27.93 -0.36 -15.39
N THR A 35 26.71 -0.16 -15.87
CA THR A 35 26.34 -0.16 -17.29
C THR A 35 26.43 1.25 -17.88
N LYS A 36 26.16 2.29 -17.09
CA LYS A 36 26.23 3.67 -17.57
C LYS A 36 27.68 4.15 -17.61
N PRO A 37 28.17 4.70 -18.75
CA PRO A 37 29.58 5.08 -18.90
C PRO A 37 30.09 6.05 -17.84
N LEU A 38 29.28 7.05 -17.46
CA LEU A 38 29.65 8.02 -16.44
C LEU A 38 29.77 7.38 -15.05
N ALA A 39 28.82 6.51 -14.67
CA ALA A 39 28.87 5.80 -13.39
C ALA A 39 30.09 4.89 -13.29
N ALA A 40 30.38 4.12 -14.35
CA ALA A 40 31.57 3.28 -14.42
C ALA A 40 32.87 4.10 -14.28
N ALA A 41 32.95 5.25 -14.96
CA ALA A 41 34.11 6.14 -14.88
C ALA A 41 34.32 6.71 -13.46
N LEU A 42 33.25 7.04 -12.73
CA LEU A 42 33.33 7.50 -11.35
C LEU A 42 33.82 6.41 -10.39
N VAL A 43 33.38 5.17 -10.57
CA VAL A 43 33.81 4.03 -9.76
C VAL A 43 35.28 3.71 -10.00
N GLU A 44 35.74 3.83 -11.25
CA GLU A 44 37.17 3.72 -11.57
C GLU A 44 37.98 4.82 -10.87
N GLN A 45 37.52 6.08 -10.92
CA GLN A 45 38.18 7.19 -10.23
C GLN A 45 38.21 7.00 -8.71
N ARG A 46 37.12 6.49 -8.13
CA ARG A 46 37.05 6.11 -6.72
C ARG A 46 38.08 5.03 -6.39
N GLN A 47 38.22 4.01 -7.24
CA GLN A 47 39.21 2.94 -7.05
C GLN A 47 40.65 3.47 -7.11
N ARG A 48 40.95 4.36 -8.06
CA ARG A 48 42.25 5.04 -8.17
C ARG A 48 42.57 5.87 -6.92
N LEU A 49 41.57 6.57 -6.36
CA LEU A 49 41.73 7.34 -5.13
C LEU A 49 41.97 6.43 -3.91
N ALA A 50 41.29 5.27 -3.86
CA ALA A 50 41.46 4.28 -2.80
C ALA A 50 42.84 3.59 -2.84
N MET A 51 43.39 3.35 -4.03
CA MET A 51 44.73 2.76 -4.17
C MET A 51 45.85 3.70 -3.73
N SER A 52 45.71 5.01 -4.01
CA SER A 52 46.70 5.99 -3.57
C SER A 52 46.07 7.38 -3.41
N PRO A 53 46.14 7.99 -2.21
CA PRO A 53 45.75 9.38 -1.97
C PRO A 53 46.47 10.40 -2.88
N LEU A 54 47.66 10.05 -3.40
CA LEU A 54 48.43 10.90 -4.31
C LEU A 54 47.74 11.10 -5.66
N ASN A 55 46.85 10.19 -6.05
CA ASN A 55 46.08 10.28 -7.30
C ASN A 55 45.05 11.42 -7.30
N ARG A 56 44.84 12.12 -6.17
CA ARG A 56 43.83 13.18 -6.02
C ARG A 56 43.82 14.20 -7.16
N GLY A 57 44.99 14.60 -7.67
CA GLY A 57 45.11 15.61 -8.72
C GLY A 57 44.63 15.10 -10.08
N SER A 58 45.03 13.87 -10.43
CA SER A 58 44.56 13.22 -11.67
C SER A 58 43.06 12.94 -11.60
N VAL A 59 42.59 12.41 -10.46
CA VAL A 59 41.16 12.15 -10.22
C VAL A 59 40.35 13.44 -10.33
N ALA A 60 40.80 14.54 -9.70
CA ALA A 60 40.15 15.85 -9.84
C ALA A 60 40.07 16.32 -11.30
N GLY A 61 41.13 16.11 -12.08
CA GLY A 61 41.13 16.42 -13.51
C GLY A 61 40.06 15.67 -14.30
N PHE A 62 39.92 14.36 -14.06
CA PHE A 62 38.88 13.54 -14.68
C PHE A 62 37.47 13.96 -14.24
N ILE A 63 37.24 14.15 -12.94
CA ILE A 63 35.93 14.61 -12.43
C ILE A 63 35.57 15.98 -13.01
N ASN A 64 36.53 16.91 -13.13
CA ASN A 64 36.28 18.20 -13.77
C ASN A 64 35.96 18.04 -15.26
N ALA A 65 36.65 17.14 -15.97
CA ALA A 65 36.39 16.88 -17.37
C ALA A 65 34.97 16.31 -17.60
N PHE A 66 34.48 15.45 -16.70
CA PHE A 66 33.11 14.94 -16.76
C PHE A 66 32.05 16.03 -16.52
N ALA A 67 32.41 17.08 -15.77
CA ALA A 67 31.53 18.22 -15.51
C ALA A 67 31.68 19.37 -16.53
N LEU A 68 32.61 19.29 -17.48
CA LEU A 68 32.75 20.30 -18.54
C LEU A 68 31.52 20.24 -19.45
N GLU A 69 30.90 21.40 -19.68
CA GLU A 69 29.62 21.49 -20.40
C GLU A 69 28.54 20.56 -19.83
N GLY A 70 28.63 20.24 -18.53
CA GLY A 70 27.70 19.33 -17.85
C GLY A 70 26.24 19.76 -18.00
N GLU A 71 25.97 21.07 -18.07
CA GLU A 71 24.64 21.63 -18.33
C GLU A 71 23.99 21.17 -19.65
N LYS A 72 24.78 20.66 -20.62
CA LYS A 72 24.29 20.15 -21.90
C LYS A 72 24.14 18.63 -21.95
N HIS A 73 24.78 17.91 -21.04
CA HIS A 73 24.96 16.45 -21.14
C HIS A 73 24.58 15.69 -19.87
N ILE A 74 24.42 16.39 -18.75
CA ILE A 74 23.96 15.87 -17.47
C ILE A 74 22.60 16.51 -17.21
N ASN A 75 21.54 15.74 -17.45
CA ASN A 75 20.16 16.20 -17.26
C ASN A 75 19.83 16.42 -15.77
N ASP A 76 20.62 15.82 -14.89
CA ASP A 76 20.45 15.84 -13.45
C ASP A 76 21.36 16.88 -12.78
N ALA A 77 20.75 17.91 -12.20
CA ALA A 77 21.45 18.98 -11.50
C ALA A 77 22.19 18.47 -10.25
N SER A 78 21.65 17.47 -9.55
CA SER A 78 22.28 16.84 -8.38
C SER A 78 23.55 16.10 -8.76
N VAL A 79 23.55 15.39 -9.89
CA VAL A 79 24.77 14.76 -10.44
C VAL A 79 25.82 15.82 -10.75
N TYR A 80 25.45 16.88 -11.46
CA TYR A 80 26.37 17.96 -11.81
C TYR A 80 26.96 18.64 -10.56
N LEU A 81 26.12 19.03 -9.61
CA LEU A 81 26.56 19.65 -8.35
C LEU A 81 27.43 18.70 -7.53
N GLY A 82 27.11 17.40 -7.51
CA GLY A 82 27.91 16.36 -6.86
C GLY A 82 29.32 16.24 -7.46
N LEU A 83 29.45 16.23 -8.80
CA LEU A 83 30.75 16.25 -9.48
C LEU A 83 31.55 17.52 -9.14
N ARG A 84 30.90 18.69 -9.15
CA ARG A 84 31.54 19.96 -8.80
C ARG A 84 32.01 19.96 -7.34
N ALA A 85 31.20 19.45 -6.42
CA ALA A 85 31.56 19.33 -5.01
C ALA A 85 32.75 18.37 -4.81
N ALA A 86 32.73 17.20 -5.46
CA ALA A 86 33.82 16.22 -5.43
C ALA A 86 35.13 16.83 -5.95
N TYR A 87 35.08 17.54 -7.09
CA TYR A 87 36.22 18.26 -7.65
C TYR A 87 36.84 19.24 -6.65
N TRP A 88 36.04 20.14 -6.08
CA TRP A 88 36.56 21.14 -5.15
C TRP A 88 37.11 20.51 -3.87
N ARG A 89 36.49 19.45 -3.34
CA ARG A 89 37.04 18.70 -2.20
C ARG A 89 38.40 18.08 -2.52
N LEU A 90 38.56 17.48 -3.70
CA LEU A 90 39.83 16.90 -4.15
C LEU A 90 40.94 17.94 -4.33
N VAL A 91 40.61 19.10 -4.89
CA VAL A 91 41.57 20.20 -5.11
C VAL A 91 41.96 20.89 -3.80
N LYS A 92 41.03 21.01 -2.85
CA LYS A 92 41.29 21.65 -1.55
C LYS A 92 41.89 20.71 -0.50
N ALA A 93 41.76 19.40 -0.68
CA ALA A 93 42.36 18.40 0.20
C ALA A 93 43.88 18.60 0.28
N ARG A 94 44.41 18.77 1.49
CA ARG A 94 45.85 18.93 1.75
C ARG A 94 46.45 17.69 2.38
N ARG A 95 45.69 17.02 3.25
CA ARG A 95 46.07 15.80 3.97
C ARG A 95 45.28 14.60 3.46
N PRO A 96 45.79 13.37 3.62
CA PRO A 96 45.03 12.16 3.25
C PRO A 96 43.67 12.05 3.95
N GLY A 97 43.57 12.51 5.21
CA GLY A 97 42.30 12.54 5.95
C GLY A 97 41.24 13.48 5.34
N ASP A 98 41.64 14.49 4.56
CA ASP A 98 40.70 15.41 3.90
C ASP A 98 39.97 14.74 2.72
N LEU A 99 40.45 13.57 2.28
CA LEU A 99 39.80 12.74 1.26
C LEU A 99 38.72 11.85 1.86
N ALA A 100 38.61 11.80 3.19
CA ALA A 100 37.53 11.11 3.87
C ALA A 100 36.18 11.67 3.40
N GLY A 101 35.26 10.79 3.02
CA GLY A 101 33.97 11.17 2.46
C GLY A 101 33.94 11.44 0.95
N VAL A 102 35.05 11.79 0.29
CA VAL A 102 35.07 11.92 -1.19
C VAL A 102 34.85 10.56 -1.85
N SER A 103 35.48 9.51 -1.32
CA SER A 103 35.27 8.16 -1.83
C SER A 103 33.84 7.64 -1.61
N LYS A 104 33.12 8.16 -0.60
CA LYS A 104 31.70 7.85 -0.37
C LYS A 104 30.85 8.63 -1.38
N LEU A 105 31.07 9.94 -1.50
CA LEU A 105 30.39 10.79 -2.47
C LEU A 105 30.48 10.25 -3.90
N LEU A 106 31.67 9.82 -4.36
CA LEU A 106 31.83 9.24 -5.70
C LEU A 106 31.08 7.92 -5.88
N TRP A 107 30.89 7.16 -4.80
CA TRP A 107 30.11 5.92 -4.83
C TRP A 107 28.62 6.24 -4.94
N ASP A 108 28.12 7.11 -4.07
CA ASP A 108 26.72 7.50 -4.02
C ASP A 108 26.30 8.14 -5.37
N LEU A 109 27.17 8.98 -5.96
CA LEU A 109 26.92 9.57 -7.27
C LEU A 109 26.89 8.53 -8.39
N ALA A 110 27.75 7.50 -8.32
CA ALA A 110 27.73 6.43 -9.31
C ALA A 110 26.48 5.55 -9.20
N LEU A 111 26.04 5.27 -7.97
CA LEU A 111 24.76 4.58 -7.72
C LEU A 111 23.59 5.39 -8.27
N HIS A 112 23.59 6.68 -7.99
CA HIS A 112 22.57 7.60 -8.45
C HIS A 112 22.48 7.63 -9.98
N ILE A 113 23.62 7.79 -10.65
CA ILE A 113 23.66 7.78 -12.12
C ILE A 113 23.16 6.43 -12.64
N GLU A 114 23.65 5.31 -12.11
CA GLU A 114 23.34 3.96 -12.58
C GLU A 114 21.85 3.63 -12.44
N ASP A 115 21.31 3.86 -11.24
CA ASP A 115 20.03 3.31 -10.81
C ASP A 115 18.90 4.36 -10.81
N GLY A 116 19.23 5.65 -10.81
CA GLY A 116 18.28 6.76 -10.65
C GLY A 116 17.87 7.00 -9.20
N ASP A 117 17.25 8.16 -8.94
CA ASP A 117 16.79 8.55 -7.60
C ASP A 117 15.77 7.55 -7.03
N LEU A 118 14.81 7.12 -7.87
CA LEU A 118 13.78 6.16 -7.49
C LEU A 118 14.38 4.84 -6.97
N SER A 119 15.37 4.27 -7.66
CA SER A 119 16.00 3.02 -7.23
C SER A 119 16.94 3.20 -6.03
N MET A 120 17.49 4.40 -5.80
CA MET A 120 18.16 4.70 -4.52
C MET A 120 17.16 4.74 -3.37
N ALA A 121 16.04 5.45 -3.54
CA ALA A 121 15.00 5.57 -2.53
C ALA A 121 14.37 4.21 -2.20
N GLU A 122 14.11 3.37 -3.20
CA GLU A 122 13.62 1.99 -3.03
C GLU A 122 14.58 1.14 -2.18
N ARG A 123 15.90 1.25 -2.45
CA ARG A 123 16.90 0.50 -1.66
C ARG A 123 17.03 1.00 -0.24
N ASP A 124 17.04 2.32 -0.04
CA ASP A 124 17.06 2.91 1.29
C ASP A 124 15.83 2.46 2.09
N LEU A 125 14.65 2.43 1.46
CA LEU A 125 13.40 1.94 2.04
C LEU A 125 13.51 0.46 2.42
N ARG A 126 13.98 -0.40 1.51
CA ARG A 126 14.20 -1.82 1.79
C ARG A 126 15.17 -2.04 2.94
N ALA A 127 16.29 -1.32 2.96
CA ALA A 127 17.30 -1.44 4.01
C ALA A 127 16.77 -0.99 5.38
N ALA A 128 16.03 0.12 5.44
CA ALA A 128 15.43 0.61 6.68
C ALA A 128 14.38 -0.38 7.22
N ARG A 129 13.57 -0.96 6.32
CA ARG A 129 12.59 -1.98 6.66
C ARG A 129 13.24 -3.26 7.20
N GLU A 130 14.25 -3.78 6.51
CA GLU A 130 15.00 -4.97 6.96
C GLU A 130 15.64 -4.75 8.34
N ALA A 131 16.24 -3.58 8.56
CA ALA A 131 16.84 -3.23 9.83
C ALA A 131 15.80 -3.18 10.96
N LEU A 132 14.63 -2.59 10.72
CA LEU A 132 13.53 -2.57 11.68
C LEU A 132 12.99 -3.99 11.95
N ALA A 133 12.77 -4.78 10.90
CA ALA A 133 12.29 -6.16 11.04
C ALA A 133 13.26 -7.02 11.88
N GLN A 134 14.56 -6.89 11.62
CA GLN A 134 15.59 -7.57 12.39
C GLN A 134 15.61 -7.10 13.84
N ALA A 135 15.54 -5.79 14.09
CA ALA A 135 15.50 -5.24 15.44
C ALA A 135 14.25 -5.70 16.23
N LEU A 136 13.10 -5.82 15.56
CA LEU A 136 11.89 -6.38 16.16
C LEU A 136 12.05 -7.87 16.48
N ALA A 137 12.66 -8.66 15.58
CA ALA A 137 12.90 -10.08 15.78
C ALA A 137 13.90 -10.37 16.91
N GLU A 138 14.96 -9.57 17.01
CA GLU A 138 15.98 -9.67 18.05
C GLU A 138 15.54 -9.05 19.39
N GLY A 139 14.39 -8.37 19.41
CA GLY A 139 13.83 -7.75 20.60
C GLY A 139 14.63 -6.55 21.09
N ALA A 140 15.09 -5.71 20.16
CA ALA A 140 15.85 -4.49 20.40
C ALA A 140 15.18 -3.52 21.39
N SER A 141 15.98 -2.57 21.88
CA SER A 141 15.51 -1.58 22.86
C SER A 141 14.49 -0.61 22.25
N PRO A 142 13.56 -0.05 23.05
CA PRO A 142 12.55 0.89 22.54
C PRO A 142 13.14 2.12 21.82
N ASN A 143 14.30 2.61 22.29
CA ASN A 143 14.98 3.75 21.68
C ASN A 143 15.55 3.40 20.30
N GLU A 144 16.06 2.18 20.13
CA GLU A 144 16.62 1.70 18.86
C GLU A 144 15.52 1.47 17.84
N ILE A 145 14.40 0.88 18.26
CA ILE A 145 13.19 0.74 17.45
C ILE A 145 12.68 2.11 16.99
N GLU A 146 12.65 3.11 17.88
CA GLU A 146 12.19 4.46 17.54
C GLU A 146 13.09 5.14 16.48
N GLN A 147 14.41 4.94 16.58
CA GLN A 147 15.33 5.44 15.57
C GLN A 147 15.11 4.76 14.21
N LEU A 148 14.98 3.44 14.19
CA LEU A 148 14.74 2.67 12.96
C LEU A 148 13.38 2.99 12.33
N MET A 149 12.36 3.24 13.15
CA MET A 149 11.06 3.73 12.69
C MET A 149 11.17 5.09 12.01
N GLN A 150 11.97 6.01 12.57
CA GLN A 150 12.18 7.32 11.98
C GLN A 150 12.95 7.23 10.65
N GLU A 151 13.94 6.34 10.58
CA GLU A 151 14.68 6.05 9.35
C GLU A 151 13.76 5.47 8.27
N LEU A 152 12.88 4.52 8.63
CA LEU A 152 11.89 3.94 7.73
C LEU A 152 10.91 4.99 7.20
N LYS A 153 10.35 5.84 8.08
CA LYS A 153 9.43 6.92 7.69
C LYS A 153 10.10 7.90 6.71
N SER A 154 11.35 8.26 6.98
CA SER A 154 12.11 9.16 6.09
C SER A 154 12.50 8.50 4.76
N ALA A 155 12.70 7.19 4.74
CA ALA A 155 12.97 6.45 3.50
C ALA A 155 11.70 6.31 2.65
N LEU A 156 10.57 5.99 3.28
CA LEU A 156 9.27 5.88 2.60
C LEU A 156 8.84 7.22 1.99
N SER A 157 8.95 8.33 2.74
CA SER A 157 8.58 9.65 2.23
C SER A 157 9.40 10.02 0.99
N ARG A 158 10.71 9.76 1.02
CA ARG A 158 11.60 9.97 -0.14
C ARG A 158 11.18 9.10 -1.32
N TYR A 159 10.89 7.81 -1.09
CA TYR A 159 10.43 6.91 -2.15
C TYR A 159 9.15 7.41 -2.82
N LEU A 160 8.14 7.80 -2.03
CA LEU A 160 6.88 8.31 -2.56
C LEU A 160 7.06 9.64 -3.34
N ASP A 161 7.94 10.51 -2.86
CA ASP A 161 8.27 11.77 -3.54
C ASP A 161 8.94 11.51 -4.90
N GLU A 162 9.90 10.58 -4.97
CA GLU A 162 10.56 10.20 -6.22
C GLU A 162 9.62 9.48 -7.18
N LEU A 163 8.73 8.62 -6.66
CA LEU A 163 7.70 7.94 -7.45
C LEU A 163 6.77 8.96 -8.13
N ALA A 164 6.27 9.94 -7.37
CA ALA A 164 5.46 11.01 -7.94
C ALA A 164 6.25 11.91 -8.89
N GLY A 165 7.52 12.18 -8.60
CA GLY A 165 8.41 12.94 -9.48
C GLY A 165 8.56 12.29 -10.87
N ASN A 166 8.77 10.98 -10.91
CA ASN A 166 8.86 10.22 -12.16
C ASN A 166 7.53 10.18 -12.92
N ALA A 167 6.41 9.88 -12.24
CA ALA A 167 5.09 9.84 -12.86
C ALA A 167 4.72 11.19 -13.51
N THR A 168 5.07 12.31 -12.86
CA THR A 168 4.82 13.66 -13.40
C THR A 168 5.77 14.04 -14.55
N ALA A 169 6.98 13.48 -14.57
CA ALA A 169 7.99 13.75 -15.59
C ALA A 169 7.77 12.97 -16.90
N GLU A 170 7.12 11.80 -16.82
CA GLU A 170 6.73 11.00 -18.00
C GLU A 170 5.35 11.36 -18.56
N MET A 171 4.52 12.11 -17.83
CA MET A 171 3.22 12.58 -18.31
C MET A 171 3.34 13.83 -19.22
N ASP A 172 2.63 13.79 -20.34
CA ASP A 172 2.43 14.94 -21.23
C ASP A 172 1.70 16.08 -20.46
N PRO A 173 2.15 17.35 -20.47
CA PRO A 173 1.58 18.45 -19.69
C PRO A 173 0.09 18.80 -19.98
N GLN A 174 -0.60 18.00 -20.80
CA GLN A 174 -2.04 18.10 -21.07
C GLN A 174 -2.92 17.09 -20.31
N LEU A 175 -2.36 16.15 -19.56
CA LEU A 175 -3.13 15.20 -18.74
C LEU A 175 -3.46 15.78 -17.35
N GLN A 176 -4.67 15.47 -16.87
CA GLN A 176 -5.21 15.94 -15.58
C GLN A 176 -4.28 15.55 -14.40
N PRO A 177 -4.26 16.34 -13.31
CA PRO A 177 -3.52 15.99 -12.10
C PRO A 177 -4.00 14.65 -11.54
N PRO A 178 -3.13 13.91 -10.83
CA PRO A 178 -3.47 12.63 -10.23
C PRO A 178 -4.76 12.74 -9.40
N GLY A 179 -5.65 11.75 -9.54
CA GLY A 179 -6.94 11.71 -8.85
C GLY A 179 -6.78 11.54 -7.34
N ASP A 180 -7.83 11.87 -6.58
CA ASP A 180 -7.86 11.80 -5.11
C ASP A 180 -7.48 10.41 -4.53
N GLY A 181 -7.64 9.34 -5.31
CA GLY A 181 -7.26 7.97 -4.91
C GLY A 181 -5.78 7.82 -4.54
N GLN A 182 -4.88 8.46 -5.30
CA GLN A 182 -3.43 8.36 -5.09
C GLN A 182 -2.94 9.18 -3.88
N MET A 183 -3.72 10.19 -3.45
CA MET A 183 -3.44 10.93 -2.21
C MET A 183 -3.93 10.18 -0.97
N MET A 184 -5.00 9.38 -1.09
CA MET A 184 -5.52 8.57 0.01
C MET A 184 -4.52 7.47 0.42
N GLU A 185 -3.92 6.80 -0.56
CA GLU A 185 -2.94 5.73 -0.36
C GLU A 185 -1.72 6.18 0.46
N ARG A 186 -1.21 7.41 0.23
CA ARG A 186 -0.12 7.98 1.04
C ARG A 186 -0.50 8.13 2.51
N SER A 187 -1.71 8.60 2.79
CA SER A 187 -2.16 8.81 4.17
C SER A 187 -2.33 7.48 4.92
N ASP A 188 -2.78 6.44 4.23
CA ASP A 188 -3.00 5.12 4.84
C ASP A 188 -1.69 4.40 5.15
N LEU A 189 -0.68 4.54 4.28
CA LEU A 189 0.68 4.07 4.55
C LEU A 189 1.31 4.75 5.78
N GLU A 190 1.10 6.05 5.96
CA GLU A 190 1.58 6.77 7.14
C GLU A 190 0.92 6.27 8.44
N LYS A 191 -0.41 6.05 8.42
CA LYS A 191 -1.12 5.49 9.58
C LYS A 191 -0.63 4.08 9.92
N MET A 192 -0.31 3.27 8.91
CA MET A 192 0.25 1.94 9.14
C MET A 192 1.61 2.01 9.82
N LEU A 193 2.49 2.92 9.40
CA LEU A 193 3.77 3.15 10.07
C LEU A 193 3.59 3.59 11.53
N ASP A 194 2.67 4.51 11.79
CA ASP A 194 2.41 4.96 13.17
C ASP A 194 1.88 3.80 14.04
N ALA A 195 1.01 2.94 13.49
CA ALA A 195 0.53 1.73 14.16
C ALA A 195 1.66 0.73 14.47
N ILE A 196 2.59 0.51 13.52
CA ILE A 196 3.79 -0.31 13.74
C ILE A 196 4.61 0.26 14.89
N GLY A 197 4.81 1.58 14.94
CA GLY A 197 5.54 2.25 16.02
C GLY A 197 4.90 2.06 17.39
N ASP A 198 3.58 2.17 17.49
CA ASP A 198 2.84 1.97 18.74
C ASP A 198 2.87 0.51 19.20
N LEU A 199 2.72 -0.45 18.28
CA LEU A 199 2.83 -1.87 18.57
C LEU A 199 4.24 -2.24 19.04
N ALA A 200 5.25 -1.69 18.39
CA ALA A 200 6.64 -1.90 18.77
C ALA A 200 6.96 -1.31 20.16
N LYS A 201 6.39 -0.13 20.50
CA LYS A 201 6.51 0.50 21.83
C LYS A 201 5.79 -0.27 22.93
N THR A 202 4.64 -0.87 22.62
CA THR A 202 3.84 -1.65 23.57
C THR A 202 4.33 -3.09 23.75
N GLY A 203 5.34 -3.51 22.97
CA GLY A 203 5.94 -4.84 23.02
C GLY A 203 5.21 -5.90 22.18
N ALA A 204 4.20 -5.49 21.39
CA ALA A 204 3.47 -6.35 20.46
C ALA A 204 4.27 -6.56 19.17
N ARG A 205 5.45 -7.19 19.29
CA ARG A 205 6.43 -7.33 18.21
C ARG A 205 5.92 -8.18 17.05
N ASP A 206 5.21 -9.27 17.35
CA ASP A 206 4.66 -10.16 16.33
C ASP A 206 3.64 -9.41 15.45
N GLN A 207 2.75 -8.61 16.06
CA GLN A 207 1.77 -7.79 15.34
C GLN A 207 2.45 -6.68 14.51
N ALA A 208 3.53 -6.09 15.03
CA ALA A 208 4.32 -5.12 14.28
C ALA A 208 5.01 -5.76 13.06
N GLN A 209 5.46 -7.02 13.16
CA GLN A 209 6.00 -7.78 12.03
C GLN A 209 4.93 -8.09 10.99
N ASP A 210 3.72 -8.47 11.40
CA ASP A 210 2.61 -8.72 10.48
C ASP A 210 2.25 -7.47 9.66
N LEU A 211 2.22 -6.29 10.29
CA LEU A 211 1.98 -5.03 9.59
C LEU A 211 3.14 -4.64 8.68
N LEU A 212 4.39 -4.94 9.05
CA LEU A 212 5.53 -4.73 8.16
C LEU A 212 5.48 -5.61 6.91
N SER A 213 4.92 -6.83 7.02
CA SER A 213 4.67 -7.69 5.85
C SER A 213 3.55 -7.14 4.97
N GLN A 214 2.47 -6.61 5.55
CA GLN A 214 1.39 -5.98 4.78
C GLN A 214 1.89 -4.74 4.02
N LEU A 215 2.80 -3.98 4.63
CA LEU A 215 3.47 -2.86 3.95
C LEU A 215 4.25 -3.34 2.73
N ASP A 216 4.94 -4.48 2.79
CA ASP A 216 5.64 -5.06 1.65
C ASP A 216 4.70 -5.40 0.50
N ASP A 217 3.57 -6.06 0.80
CA ASP A 217 2.59 -6.47 -0.21
C ASP A 217 2.02 -5.25 -0.96
N ILE A 218 1.74 -4.15 -0.23
CA ILE A 218 1.25 -2.91 -0.84
C ILE A 218 2.32 -2.29 -1.76
N LEU A 219 3.57 -2.23 -1.31
CA LEU A 219 4.67 -1.66 -2.09
C LEU A 219 4.99 -2.50 -3.35
N GLU A 220 4.82 -3.82 -3.29
CA GLU A 220 4.98 -4.69 -4.47
C GLU A 220 3.85 -4.47 -5.50
N ASN A 221 2.62 -4.30 -5.03
CA ASN A 221 1.46 -4.02 -5.90
C ASN A 221 1.56 -2.64 -6.57
N LEU A 222 1.98 -1.61 -5.84
CA LEU A 222 2.21 -0.25 -6.36
C LEU A 222 3.16 -0.23 -7.56
N ASN A 223 4.26 -0.99 -7.50
CA ASN A 223 5.24 -1.08 -8.58
C ASN A 223 4.71 -1.86 -9.81
N THR A 224 3.62 -2.61 -9.65
CA THR A 224 3.04 -3.46 -10.69
C THR A 224 1.90 -2.76 -11.45
N GLU A 225 1.18 -1.84 -10.79
CA GLU A 225 0.10 -1.05 -11.39
C GLU A 225 0.58 -0.03 -12.44
N GLU A 226 1.81 0.49 -12.33
CA GLU A 226 2.37 1.46 -13.30
C GLU A 226 2.67 0.88 -14.70
N GLN A 227 2.61 -0.46 -14.89
CA GLN A 227 2.94 -1.09 -16.18
C GLN A 227 1.75 -1.53 -17.03
N GLN A 228 0.51 -1.40 -16.54
CA GLN A 228 -0.68 -1.80 -17.28
C GLN A 228 -1.54 -0.58 -17.60
N GLN A 229 -1.40 -0.05 -18.82
CA GLN A 229 -2.33 0.93 -19.37
C GLN A 229 -3.70 0.26 -19.57
N PRO A 230 -4.76 0.65 -18.85
CA PRO A 230 -6.08 0.07 -19.07
C PRO A 230 -6.59 0.49 -20.45
N THR A 231 -7.26 -0.44 -21.12
CA THR A 231 -7.85 -0.17 -22.44
C THR A 231 -9.10 0.71 -22.32
N GLN A 232 -9.47 1.48 -23.35
CA GLN A 232 -10.60 2.43 -23.31
C GLN A 232 -11.92 1.78 -22.83
N GLY A 233 -12.18 0.51 -23.18
CA GLY A 233 -13.38 -0.22 -22.76
C GLY A 233 -13.36 -0.75 -21.32
N GLU A 234 -12.19 -0.73 -20.68
CA GLU A 234 -11.97 -1.16 -19.29
C GLU A 234 -12.29 -0.02 -18.31
N SER A 235 -11.98 1.22 -18.70
CA SER A 235 -12.36 2.42 -17.95
C SER A 235 -13.88 2.58 -17.85
N ASP A 236 -14.60 2.41 -18.96
CA ASP A 236 -16.06 2.58 -19.00
C ASP A 236 -16.79 1.55 -18.11
N LEU A 237 -16.22 0.35 -17.96
CA LEU A 237 -16.76 -0.70 -17.11
C LEU A 237 -16.47 -0.46 -15.62
N ALA A 238 -15.28 0.07 -15.30
CA ALA A 238 -14.92 0.47 -13.94
C ALA A 238 -15.83 1.61 -13.44
N ASP A 239 -16.10 2.61 -14.28
CA ASP A 239 -17.00 3.72 -13.98
C ASP A 239 -18.44 3.22 -13.71
N ALA A 240 -18.90 2.24 -14.49
CA ALA A 240 -20.23 1.63 -14.30
C ALA A 240 -20.36 0.86 -12.98
N ILE A 241 -19.30 0.19 -12.53
CA ILE A 241 -19.25 -0.48 -11.22
C ILE A 241 -19.26 0.55 -10.09
N GLY A 242 -18.54 1.67 -10.25
CA GLY A 242 -18.54 2.79 -9.31
C GLY A 242 -19.94 3.38 -9.08
N GLU A 243 -20.61 3.78 -10.17
CA GLU A 243 -21.99 4.33 -10.12
C GLU A 243 -22.97 3.34 -9.46
N MET A 244 -22.80 2.04 -9.68
CA MET A 244 -23.62 1.02 -9.06
C MET A 244 -23.42 0.94 -7.54
N GLY A 245 -22.19 1.14 -7.06
CA GLY A 245 -21.87 1.26 -5.64
C GLY A 245 -22.62 2.42 -4.97
N ASP A 246 -22.66 3.57 -5.64
CA ASP A 246 -23.37 4.76 -5.17
C ASP A 246 -24.88 4.54 -5.12
N ILE A 247 -25.46 3.95 -6.17
CA ILE A 247 -26.89 3.56 -6.21
C ILE A 247 -27.23 2.60 -5.06
N ILE A 248 -26.38 1.60 -4.76
CA ILE A 248 -26.58 0.66 -3.65
C ILE A 248 -26.55 1.38 -2.29
N SER A 249 -25.61 2.31 -2.12
CA SER A 249 -25.44 3.09 -0.88
C SER A 249 -26.66 3.98 -0.60
N GLU A 250 -27.11 4.72 -1.63
CA GLU A 250 -28.30 5.55 -1.55
C GLU A 250 -29.57 4.73 -1.31
N GLN A 251 -29.71 3.60 -2.00
CA GLN A 251 -30.88 2.72 -1.83
C GLN A 251 -30.94 2.08 -0.43
N ARG A 252 -29.78 1.83 0.21
CA ARG A 252 -29.74 1.35 1.61
C ARG A 252 -30.19 2.44 2.57
N SER A 253 -29.65 3.64 2.44
CA SER A 253 -30.03 4.79 3.26
C SER A 253 -31.53 5.07 3.14
N LEU A 254 -32.07 5.06 1.91
CA LEU A 254 -33.48 5.24 1.64
C LEU A 254 -34.35 4.12 2.24
N MET A 255 -33.89 2.86 2.22
CA MET A 255 -34.58 1.74 2.85
C MET A 255 -34.66 1.91 4.36
N ASP A 256 -33.58 2.33 5.00
CA ASP A 256 -33.52 2.54 6.44
C ASP A 256 -34.48 3.66 6.85
N GLU A 257 -34.53 4.77 6.11
CA GLU A 257 -35.52 5.84 6.30
C GLU A 257 -36.96 5.35 6.09
N THR A 258 -37.18 4.54 5.05
CA THR A 258 -38.49 3.96 4.75
C THR A 258 -38.96 3.00 5.86
N PHE A 259 -38.04 2.23 6.44
CA PHE A 259 -38.31 1.33 7.55
C PHE A 259 -38.59 2.07 8.86
N GLN A 260 -37.87 3.17 9.13
CA GLN A 260 -38.15 4.05 10.27
C GLN A 260 -39.51 4.73 10.13
N HIS A 261 -39.87 5.16 8.91
CA HIS A 261 -41.18 5.76 8.64
C HIS A 261 -42.32 4.75 8.84
N GLY A 262 -42.12 3.48 8.42
CA GLY A 262 -43.10 2.40 8.61
C GLY A 262 -43.32 1.99 10.08
N GLN A 263 -42.25 1.93 10.88
CA GLN A 263 -42.35 1.64 12.32
C GLN A 263 -42.94 2.79 13.15
N GLY A 264 -42.94 4.01 12.61
CA GLY A 264 -43.47 5.21 13.26
C GLY A 264 -45.00 5.32 13.31
N ALA A 265 -45.74 4.35 12.76
CA ALA A 265 -47.20 4.31 12.80
C ALA A 265 -47.71 3.17 13.70
N PRO A 266 -47.95 3.40 15.01
CA PRO A 266 -48.60 2.42 15.85
C PRO A 266 -50.06 2.24 15.42
N GLY A 267 -50.40 1.03 14.98
CA GLY A 267 -51.79 0.61 14.83
C GLY A 267 -52.50 0.58 16.18
N GLY A 268 -53.48 1.48 16.34
CA GLY A 268 -54.73 1.32 17.11
C GLY A 268 -54.66 0.80 18.55
N SER A 269 -54.84 1.70 19.52
CA SER A 269 -55.68 1.43 20.70
C SER A 269 -56.33 2.73 21.16
N GLU A 270 -57.64 2.64 21.38
CA GLU A 270 -58.52 3.69 21.90
C GLU A 270 -58.00 4.32 23.20
N GLY A 271 -58.14 5.64 23.30
CA GLY A 271 -58.29 6.35 24.57
C GLY A 271 -57.10 7.23 24.98
N GLY A 272 -57.32 8.56 24.99
CA GLY A 272 -56.50 9.48 25.79
C GLY A 272 -56.22 10.82 25.14
N GLU A 273 -57.09 11.80 25.42
CA GLU A 273 -56.72 13.22 25.40
C GLU A 273 -55.47 13.47 26.24
N SER A 274 -54.38 13.91 25.61
CA SER A 274 -53.45 14.91 26.16
C SER A 274 -52.21 15.06 25.29
N GLY A 275 -51.78 16.31 25.12
CA GLY A 275 -50.35 16.62 25.23
C GLY A 275 -49.54 16.58 23.93
N ASN A 276 -49.55 17.73 23.27
CA ASN A 276 -48.45 18.35 22.54
C ASN A 276 -47.05 17.70 22.73
N GLN A 277 -46.30 17.63 21.62
CA GLN A 277 -44.84 17.60 21.48
C GLN A 277 -44.18 16.24 21.18
N GLY A 278 -43.72 16.10 19.93
CA GLY A 278 -42.92 14.97 19.45
C GLY A 278 -42.63 15.11 17.95
N GLN A 279 -41.81 16.09 17.58
CA GLN A 279 -41.29 16.29 16.23
C GLN A 279 -40.32 15.14 15.91
N ASN A 280 -40.86 13.99 15.52
CA ASN A 280 -40.07 12.83 15.09
C ASN A 280 -39.52 13.11 13.69
N GLY A 281 -38.19 13.19 13.59
CA GLY A 281 -37.42 13.55 12.39
C GLY A 281 -37.43 12.52 11.26
N ALA A 282 -38.56 11.87 10.99
CA ALA A 282 -38.72 11.05 9.79
C ALA A 282 -39.08 11.96 8.60
N PRO A 283 -38.36 11.87 7.46
CA PRO A 283 -38.68 12.66 6.28
C PRO A 283 -40.11 12.41 5.78
N PRO A 284 -40.78 13.42 5.18
CA PRO A 284 -42.09 13.24 4.54
C PRO A 284 -42.07 12.11 3.52
N LEU A 285 -43.15 11.34 3.43
CA LEU A 285 -43.26 10.21 2.49
C LEU A 285 -43.06 10.63 1.02
N GLU A 286 -43.43 11.86 0.68
CA GLU A 286 -43.22 12.47 -0.64
C GLU A 286 -41.72 12.64 -0.97
N ASN A 287 -40.88 12.92 0.03
CA ASN A 287 -39.42 12.95 -0.15
C ASN A 287 -38.86 11.54 -0.37
N LEU A 288 -39.38 10.53 0.34
CA LEU A 288 -38.96 9.13 0.12
C LEU A 288 -39.30 8.67 -1.30
N GLN A 289 -40.46 9.08 -1.81
CA GLN A 289 -40.89 8.77 -3.18
C GLN A 289 -40.00 9.45 -4.22
N GLY A 290 -39.68 10.74 -4.03
CA GLY A 290 -38.79 11.48 -4.94
C GLY A 290 -37.38 10.90 -4.98
N GLN A 291 -36.83 10.54 -3.82
CA GLN A 291 -35.53 9.86 -3.72
C GLN A 291 -35.55 8.51 -4.44
N GLN A 292 -36.61 7.71 -4.26
CA GLN A 292 -36.73 6.41 -4.95
C GLN A 292 -36.78 6.56 -6.48
N ASP A 293 -37.44 7.60 -6.98
CA ASP A 293 -37.56 7.88 -8.42
C ASP A 293 -36.20 8.28 -9.02
N GLY A 294 -35.44 9.14 -8.33
CA GLY A 294 -34.10 9.54 -8.75
C GLY A 294 -33.12 8.37 -8.81
N ILE A 295 -33.12 7.49 -7.79
CA ILE A 295 -32.28 6.29 -7.78
C ILE A 295 -32.63 5.36 -8.94
N ARG A 296 -33.92 5.19 -9.27
CA ARG A 296 -34.33 4.36 -10.41
C ARG A 296 -33.88 4.96 -11.74
N GLN A 297 -34.02 6.27 -11.93
CA GLN A 297 -33.61 6.94 -13.17
C GLN A 297 -32.11 6.77 -13.43
N ARG A 298 -31.25 6.93 -12.41
CA ARG A 298 -29.81 6.70 -12.57
C ARG A 298 -29.48 5.25 -12.93
N LEU A 299 -30.20 4.28 -12.36
CA LEU A 299 -30.04 2.87 -12.76
C LEU A 299 -30.45 2.64 -14.23
N GLU A 300 -31.52 3.29 -14.70
CA GLU A 300 -31.97 3.21 -16.10
C GLU A 300 -30.94 3.86 -17.05
N ASP A 301 -30.39 5.02 -16.67
CA ASP A 301 -29.35 5.71 -17.43
C ASP A 301 -28.06 4.86 -17.51
N LEU A 302 -27.64 4.26 -16.39
CA LEU A 302 -26.49 3.35 -16.34
C LEU A 302 -26.67 2.15 -17.28
N MET A 303 -27.84 1.50 -17.24
CA MET A 303 -28.16 0.40 -18.15
C MET A 303 -28.17 0.86 -19.62
N GLY A 304 -28.62 2.09 -19.90
CA GLY A 304 -28.59 2.70 -21.22
C GLY A 304 -27.17 2.87 -21.74
N GLN A 305 -26.28 3.44 -20.92
CA GLN A 305 -24.86 3.65 -21.26
C GLN A 305 -24.13 2.32 -21.52
N LEU A 306 -24.35 1.32 -20.66
CA LEU A 306 -23.80 -0.03 -20.86
C LEU A 306 -24.24 -0.63 -22.21
N GLY A 307 -25.52 -0.49 -22.56
CA GLY A 307 -26.05 -0.96 -23.83
C GLY A 307 -25.52 -0.19 -25.05
N GLU A 308 -25.38 1.13 -24.96
CA GLU A 308 -24.82 1.98 -26.01
C GLU A 308 -23.33 1.69 -26.26
N ASN A 309 -22.58 1.35 -25.22
CA ASN A 309 -21.17 0.94 -25.28
C ASN A 309 -20.99 -0.51 -25.75
N GLY A 310 -22.07 -1.23 -26.11
CA GLY A 310 -22.02 -2.59 -26.61
C GLY A 310 -21.72 -3.65 -25.55
N GLN A 311 -21.81 -3.28 -24.26
CA GLN A 311 -21.61 -4.20 -23.14
C GLN A 311 -22.91 -4.94 -22.80
N PRO A 312 -22.84 -6.22 -22.38
CA PRO A 312 -24.02 -6.96 -21.97
C PRO A 312 -24.57 -6.40 -20.65
N VAL A 313 -25.80 -5.90 -20.66
CA VAL A 313 -26.50 -5.46 -19.44
C VAL A 313 -26.94 -6.70 -18.65
N PRO A 314 -26.46 -6.90 -17.40
CA PRO A 314 -26.89 -8.03 -16.59
C PRO A 314 -28.40 -8.00 -16.33
N GLY A 315 -29.05 -9.17 -16.42
CA GLY A 315 -30.49 -9.30 -16.19
C GLY A 315 -30.91 -8.93 -14.76
N GLU A 316 -29.96 -8.98 -13.83
CA GLU A 316 -30.08 -8.59 -12.43
C GLU A 316 -30.37 -7.09 -12.28
N LEU A 317 -29.77 -6.23 -13.12
CA LEU A 317 -30.01 -4.78 -13.09
C LEU A 317 -31.44 -4.45 -13.53
N GLU A 318 -31.94 -5.15 -14.55
CA GLU A 318 -33.33 -5.00 -14.99
C GLU A 318 -34.32 -5.51 -13.90
N GLN A 319 -33.94 -6.55 -13.15
CA GLN A 319 -34.72 -7.00 -12.00
C GLN A 319 -34.70 -5.97 -10.86
N ALA A 320 -33.55 -5.34 -10.59
CA ALA A 320 -33.41 -4.27 -9.61
C ALA A 320 -34.31 -3.09 -9.95
N ALA A 321 -34.31 -2.63 -11.21
CA ALA A 321 -35.18 -1.54 -11.68
C ALA A 321 -36.67 -1.86 -11.45
N ARG A 322 -37.11 -3.09 -11.76
CA ARG A 322 -38.49 -3.55 -11.48
C ARG A 322 -38.81 -3.58 -9.98
N SER A 323 -37.85 -3.97 -9.14
CA SER A 323 -38.02 -3.98 -7.68
C SER A 323 -38.10 -2.55 -7.12
N MET A 324 -37.31 -1.61 -7.63
CA MET A 324 -37.39 -0.18 -7.30
C MET A 324 -38.72 0.44 -7.73
N GLN A 325 -39.22 0.09 -8.93
CA GLN A 325 -40.55 0.53 -9.37
C GLN A 325 -41.65 0.07 -8.40
N ARG A 326 -41.61 -1.21 -7.98
CA ARG A 326 -42.55 -1.71 -6.97
C ARG A 326 -42.40 -1.03 -5.61
N ALA A 327 -41.19 -0.61 -5.23
CA ALA A 327 -40.96 0.17 -4.02
C ALA A 327 -41.63 1.54 -4.13
N GLN A 328 -41.44 2.23 -5.26
CA GLN A 328 -42.07 3.52 -5.53
C GLN A 328 -43.60 3.43 -5.54
N ASP A 329 -44.19 2.40 -6.17
CA ASP A 329 -45.63 2.16 -6.16
C ASP A 329 -46.18 1.95 -4.75
N ARG A 330 -45.40 1.34 -3.85
CA ARG A 330 -45.80 1.12 -2.46
C ARG A 330 -45.67 2.40 -1.64
N LEU A 331 -44.63 3.20 -1.89
CA LEU A 331 -44.47 4.52 -1.29
C LEU A 331 -45.61 5.45 -1.71
N SER A 332 -46.01 5.45 -3.00
CA SER A 332 -47.12 6.26 -3.51
C SER A 332 -48.48 5.87 -2.92
N GLN A 333 -48.63 4.60 -2.53
CA GLN A 333 -49.83 4.07 -1.87
C GLN A 333 -49.85 4.28 -0.35
N GLY A 334 -48.86 4.95 0.23
CA GLY A 334 -48.80 5.12 1.69
C GLY A 334 -48.37 3.86 2.44
N ARG A 335 -47.63 2.94 1.80
CA ARG A 335 -47.24 1.63 2.36
C ARG A 335 -45.72 1.49 2.52
N PRO A 336 -45.08 2.28 3.41
CA PRO A 336 -43.63 2.27 3.64
C PRO A 336 -43.09 0.89 4.07
N ASP A 337 -43.79 0.15 4.93
CA ASP A 337 -43.35 -1.19 5.39
C ASP A 337 -43.19 -2.18 4.23
N SER A 338 -44.11 -2.11 3.28
CA SER A 338 -44.06 -2.95 2.08
C SER A 338 -43.02 -2.43 1.09
N ALA A 339 -42.77 -1.12 1.05
CA ALA A 339 -41.75 -0.52 0.18
C ALA A 339 -40.34 -0.97 0.61
N ALA A 340 -40.01 -0.95 1.91
CA ALA A 340 -38.73 -1.40 2.45
C ALA A 340 -38.35 -2.81 1.97
N GLY A 341 -39.30 -3.75 1.99
CA GLY A 341 -39.06 -5.10 1.47
C GLY A 341 -38.84 -5.19 -0.05
N ALA A 342 -39.34 -4.23 -0.85
CA ALA A 342 -39.03 -4.15 -2.27
C ALA A 342 -37.67 -3.49 -2.53
N GLN A 343 -37.29 -2.51 -1.71
CA GLN A 343 -35.98 -1.87 -1.74
C GLN A 343 -34.87 -2.87 -1.39
N GLY A 344 -35.08 -3.75 -0.39
CA GLY A 344 -34.13 -4.83 -0.07
C GLY A 344 -33.85 -5.77 -1.24
N ARG A 345 -34.90 -6.21 -1.94
CA ARG A 345 -34.75 -7.03 -3.16
C ARG A 345 -34.00 -6.29 -4.28
N ALA A 346 -34.22 -4.99 -4.41
CA ALA A 346 -33.49 -4.18 -5.38
C ALA A 346 -31.98 -4.15 -5.05
N ILE A 347 -31.60 -3.99 -3.78
CA ILE A 347 -30.20 -4.00 -3.34
C ILE A 347 -29.54 -5.35 -3.61
N ASP A 348 -30.21 -6.46 -3.31
CA ASP A 348 -29.67 -7.81 -3.57
C ASP A 348 -29.44 -8.03 -5.08
N GLN A 349 -30.34 -7.52 -5.92
CA GLN A 349 -30.24 -7.57 -7.37
C GLN A 349 -29.13 -6.65 -7.91
N LEU A 350 -28.97 -5.45 -7.36
CA LEU A 350 -27.86 -4.55 -7.71
C LEU A 350 -26.51 -5.19 -7.38
N ARG A 351 -26.36 -5.80 -6.20
CA ARG A 351 -25.13 -6.52 -5.83
C ARG A 351 -24.83 -7.68 -6.78
N SER A 352 -25.85 -8.42 -7.17
CA SER A 352 -25.72 -9.53 -8.12
C SER A 352 -25.33 -9.02 -9.51
N GLY A 353 -25.88 -7.88 -9.94
CA GLY A 353 -25.52 -7.21 -11.19
C GLY A 353 -24.09 -6.67 -11.19
N ALA A 354 -23.63 -6.09 -10.07
CA ALA A 354 -22.25 -5.64 -9.89
C ALA A 354 -21.26 -6.81 -10.03
N GLN A 355 -21.58 -7.95 -9.39
CA GLN A 355 -20.77 -9.16 -9.50
C GLN A 355 -20.72 -9.66 -10.94
N ALA A 356 -21.85 -9.68 -11.66
CA ALA A 356 -21.88 -10.11 -13.05
C ALA A 356 -21.04 -9.19 -13.98
N LEU A 357 -20.99 -7.89 -13.71
CA LEU A 357 -20.12 -6.96 -14.43
C LEU A 357 -18.64 -7.19 -14.10
N ALA A 358 -18.32 -7.44 -12.83
CA ALA A 358 -16.95 -7.76 -12.41
C ALA A 358 -16.46 -9.09 -13.01
N ASP A 359 -17.33 -10.11 -13.08
CA ASP A 359 -17.02 -11.39 -13.72
C ASP A 359 -16.77 -11.18 -15.23
N ALA A 360 -17.58 -10.36 -15.90
CA ALA A 360 -17.38 -10.01 -17.31
C ALA A 360 -16.07 -9.25 -17.55
N MET A 361 -15.66 -8.38 -16.62
CA MET A 361 -14.36 -7.71 -16.63
C MET A 361 -13.22 -8.72 -16.53
N PHE A 362 -13.33 -9.66 -15.59
CA PHE A 362 -12.32 -10.70 -15.37
C PHE A 362 -12.20 -11.64 -16.58
N ASP A 363 -13.31 -11.99 -17.23
CA ASP A 363 -13.32 -12.77 -18.47
C ASP A 363 -12.70 -12.00 -19.64
N SER A 364 -12.93 -10.68 -19.73
CA SER A 364 -12.30 -9.82 -20.73
C SER A 364 -10.78 -9.73 -20.54
N MET A 365 -10.33 -9.69 -19.29
CA MET A 365 -8.90 -9.67 -18.93
C MET A 365 -8.24 -11.05 -19.14
N GLY A 366 -8.96 -12.14 -18.87
CA GLY A 366 -8.50 -13.51 -19.09
C GLY A 366 -8.40 -13.92 -20.57
N SER A 367 -9.13 -13.24 -21.46
CA SER A 367 -9.17 -13.56 -22.90
C SER A 367 -8.11 -12.83 -23.75
N GLY A 368 -7.31 -11.92 -23.17
CA GLY A 368 -6.30 -11.12 -23.90
C GLY A 368 -4.92 -11.76 -24.08
N GLY A 369 -4.66 -12.92 -23.47
CA GLY A 369 -3.32 -13.54 -23.39
C GLY A 369 -2.93 -14.50 -24.53
N GLU A 370 -3.77 -14.74 -25.52
CA GLU A 370 -3.54 -15.77 -26.54
C GLU A 370 -3.17 -15.22 -27.92
N GLN A 371 -2.01 -14.55 -28.04
CA GLN A 371 -1.27 -14.58 -29.32
C GLN A 371 0.23 -14.24 -29.20
N SER A 372 1.05 -15.23 -28.86
CA SER A 372 2.40 -15.43 -29.43
C SER A 372 2.99 -16.74 -28.91
N GLY A 373 2.99 -17.77 -29.76
CA GLY A 373 3.52 -19.09 -29.40
C GLY A 373 5.02 -19.22 -29.59
N VAL A 374 5.70 -19.92 -28.66
CA VAL A 374 6.73 -20.94 -28.96
C VAL A 374 6.74 -22.00 -27.83
N ASN A 375 6.22 -23.19 -28.14
CA ASN A 375 6.71 -24.52 -27.77
C ASN A 375 7.62 -24.67 -26.53
N ALA A 376 7.07 -25.11 -25.39
CA ALA A 376 7.74 -26.02 -24.44
C ALA A 376 6.74 -26.56 -23.39
N GLY A 377 6.29 -27.80 -23.56
CA GLY A 377 5.71 -28.55 -22.45
C GLY A 377 6.80 -28.84 -21.41
N GLY A 378 6.65 -28.29 -20.22
CA GLY A 378 7.53 -28.52 -19.08
C GLY A 378 6.72 -28.50 -17.80
N ASP A 379 6.66 -29.65 -17.13
CA ASP A 379 6.07 -29.85 -15.81
C ASP A 379 6.44 -28.71 -14.84
N GLN A 380 5.43 -28.03 -14.30
CA GLN A 380 5.58 -27.11 -13.16
C GLN A 380 5.75 -27.94 -11.89
N THR A 381 6.99 -28.36 -11.67
CA THR A 381 7.43 -29.10 -10.49
C THR A 381 8.74 -28.47 -10.01
N ASP A 382 8.76 -28.01 -8.75
CA ASP A 382 9.98 -27.52 -8.07
C ASP A 382 11.09 -28.60 -8.16
N PRO A 383 12.40 -28.29 -8.25
CA PRO A 383 13.54 -29.23 -8.24
C PRO A 383 13.55 -30.38 -7.20
N LEU A 384 12.59 -30.42 -6.27
CA LEU A 384 12.32 -31.55 -5.37
C LEU A 384 11.09 -32.40 -5.73
N GLY A 385 10.51 -32.26 -6.93
CA GLY A 385 9.46 -33.17 -7.41
C GLY A 385 8.05 -32.87 -6.87
N ARG A 386 7.80 -31.66 -6.35
CA ARG A 386 6.49 -31.26 -5.80
C ARG A 386 5.66 -30.48 -6.84
N PRO A 387 4.39 -30.84 -7.09
CA PRO A 387 3.51 -30.05 -7.94
C PRO A 387 3.20 -28.71 -7.24
N LEU A 388 3.33 -27.60 -7.96
CA LEU A 388 2.82 -26.30 -7.50
C LEU A 388 1.30 -26.33 -7.58
N THR A 389 0.63 -26.24 -6.44
CA THR A 389 -0.83 -26.10 -6.38
C THR A 389 -1.20 -24.71 -6.85
N SER A 390 -1.69 -24.63 -8.09
CA SER A 390 -2.50 -23.51 -8.57
C SER A 390 -3.83 -23.47 -7.81
N ASN A 391 -4.17 -22.28 -7.32
CA ASN A 391 -5.47 -21.88 -6.80
C ASN A 391 -5.92 -22.53 -5.48
N GLY A 392 -5.55 -21.89 -4.37
CA GLY A 392 -6.06 -22.17 -3.03
C GLY A 392 -7.23 -21.27 -2.65
N THR A 393 -8.37 -21.38 -3.34
CA THR A 393 -9.66 -20.95 -2.79
C THR A 393 -9.96 -21.84 -1.57
N SER A 394 -9.46 -21.38 -0.42
CA SER A 394 -9.75 -21.99 0.87
C SER A 394 -11.04 -21.38 1.37
N ASN A 395 -12.09 -22.20 1.45
CA ASN A 395 -13.37 -21.92 2.10
C ASN A 395 -13.28 -20.85 3.19
N SER A 396 -13.69 -19.61 2.88
CA SER A 396 -14.05 -18.61 3.88
C SER A 396 -15.44 -18.93 4.39
N ASP A 397 -15.51 -19.98 5.19
CA ASP A 397 -16.65 -20.22 6.06
C ASP A 397 -16.62 -19.11 7.13
N SER A 398 -17.31 -18.00 6.83
CA SER A 398 -17.88 -17.03 7.76
C SER A 398 -17.11 -16.74 9.06
N VAL A 399 -15.87 -16.21 8.97
CA VAL A 399 -15.29 -15.43 10.07
C VAL A 399 -15.66 -13.97 9.83
N LYS A 400 -16.69 -13.49 10.54
CA LYS A 400 -17.00 -12.07 10.63
C LYS A 400 -15.75 -11.34 11.13
N LEU A 401 -15.11 -10.54 10.28
CA LEU A 401 -14.23 -9.48 10.73
C LEU A 401 -15.07 -8.55 11.62
N PRO A 402 -14.69 -8.31 12.89
CA PRO A 402 -15.36 -7.31 13.71
C PRO A 402 -15.15 -5.92 13.11
N ASP A 403 -16.22 -5.12 13.04
CA ASP A 403 -16.18 -3.75 12.55
C ASP A 403 -15.22 -2.89 13.40
N GLU A 404 -14.73 -1.77 12.84
CA GLU A 404 -13.85 -0.79 13.49
C GLU A 404 -14.36 -0.32 14.88
N LEU A 405 -15.68 -0.38 15.07
CA LEU A 405 -16.40 -0.12 16.32
C LEU A 405 -16.16 -1.17 17.42
N ASP A 406 -15.95 -2.43 17.07
CA ASP A 406 -15.70 -3.53 18.01
C ASP A 406 -14.25 -3.51 18.54
N LEU A 407 -13.29 -3.08 17.71
CA LEU A 407 -11.90 -2.88 18.12
C LEU A 407 -11.74 -1.73 19.12
N GLN A 408 -12.44 -0.62 18.91
CA GLN A 408 -12.44 0.50 19.87
C GLN A 408 -13.09 0.10 21.21
N ARG A 409 -14.18 -0.67 21.17
CA ARG A 409 -14.84 -1.19 22.37
C ARG A 409 -13.97 -2.18 23.13
N ALA A 410 -13.24 -3.05 22.43
CA ALA A 410 -12.28 -3.97 23.03
C ALA A 410 -11.15 -3.21 23.75
N ARG A 411 -10.61 -2.13 23.14
CA ARG A 411 -9.61 -1.27 23.79
C ARG A 411 -10.13 -0.61 25.07
N GLN A 412 -11.34 -0.06 25.05
CA GLN A 412 -11.96 0.57 26.24
C GLN A 412 -12.17 -0.44 27.37
N ILE A 413 -12.59 -1.67 27.06
CA ILE A 413 -12.76 -2.75 28.05
C ILE A 413 -11.41 -3.12 28.66
N LEU A 414 -10.37 -3.27 27.84
CA LEU A 414 -9.03 -3.67 28.29
C LEU A 414 -8.38 -2.59 29.17
N GLU A 415 -8.56 -1.31 28.83
CA GLU A 415 -8.11 -0.18 29.66
C GLU A 415 -8.82 -0.15 31.02
N GLU A 416 -10.14 -0.34 31.06
CA GLU A 416 -10.89 -0.43 32.31
C GLU A 416 -10.45 -1.64 33.15
N LEU A 417 -10.18 -2.80 32.54
CA LEU A 417 -9.68 -3.97 33.25
C LEU A 417 -8.29 -3.72 33.87
N ARG A 418 -7.36 -3.11 33.12
CA ARG A 418 -6.02 -2.76 33.62
C ARG A 418 -6.08 -1.72 34.75
N LYS A 419 -6.93 -0.70 34.60
CA LYS A 419 -7.14 0.33 35.60
C LYS A 419 -7.67 -0.26 36.91
N ARG A 420 -8.67 -1.15 36.83
CA ARG A 420 -9.27 -1.81 38.00
C ARG A 420 -8.33 -2.82 38.67
N ALA A 421 -7.48 -3.48 37.88
CA ALA A 421 -6.45 -4.38 38.41
C ALA A 421 -5.33 -3.63 39.18
N ALA A 422 -5.08 -2.36 38.85
CA ALA A 422 -4.06 -1.53 39.48
C ALA A 422 -4.52 -0.80 40.77
N GLU A 423 -5.80 -0.86 41.12
CA GLU A 423 -6.34 -0.21 42.32
C GLU A 423 -6.00 -0.99 43.59
N LEU A 424 -5.06 -0.48 44.40
CA LEU A 424 -4.75 -1.01 45.73
C LEU A 424 -5.92 -0.76 46.69
N GLY A 425 -6.71 -1.81 46.96
CA GLY A 425 -7.84 -1.79 47.89
C GLY A 425 -9.01 -2.68 47.49
N ARG A 426 -8.94 -3.31 46.31
CA ARG A 426 -9.98 -4.21 45.80
C ARG A 426 -9.86 -5.61 46.46
N PRO A 427 -10.97 -6.34 46.70
CA PRO A 427 -10.93 -7.69 47.27
C PRO A 427 -10.10 -8.67 46.42
N GLU A 428 -9.31 -9.55 47.07
CA GLU A 428 -8.41 -10.49 46.37
C GLU A 428 -9.10 -11.35 45.31
N GLN A 429 -10.33 -11.81 45.59
CA GLN A 429 -11.12 -12.61 44.65
C GLN A 429 -11.47 -11.86 43.36
N GLU A 430 -11.62 -10.54 43.44
CA GLU A 430 -11.94 -9.69 42.30
C GLU A 430 -10.68 -9.38 41.48
N LEU A 431 -9.54 -9.16 42.14
CA LEU A 431 -8.24 -9.03 41.46
C LEU A 431 -7.88 -10.30 40.69
N GLU A 432 -8.07 -11.47 41.29
CA GLU A 432 -7.81 -12.76 40.64
C GLU A 432 -8.75 -12.99 39.44
N TYR A 433 -10.01 -12.52 39.52
CA TYR A 433 -10.95 -12.54 38.41
C TYR A 433 -10.54 -11.61 37.26
N LEU A 434 -10.09 -10.39 37.59
CA LEU A 434 -9.60 -9.40 36.61
C LEU A 434 -8.30 -9.86 35.93
N GLU A 435 -7.36 -10.44 36.67
CA GLU A 435 -6.13 -11.02 36.12
C GLU A 435 -6.42 -12.19 35.16
N ARG A 436 -7.38 -13.06 35.51
CA ARG A 436 -7.79 -14.16 34.63
C ARG A 436 -8.46 -13.68 33.36
N LEU A 437 -9.23 -12.58 33.43
CA LEU A 437 -9.79 -11.94 32.25
C LEU A 437 -8.69 -11.32 31.38
N LEU A 438 -7.74 -10.60 31.98
CA LEU A 438 -6.60 -10.00 31.28
C LEU A 438 -5.66 -11.03 30.63
N ARG A 439 -5.63 -12.27 31.12
CA ARG A 439 -4.84 -13.38 30.54
C ARG A 439 -5.57 -14.11 29.39
N ARG A 440 -6.86 -13.84 29.20
CA ARG A 440 -7.72 -14.51 28.20
C ARG A 440 -8.06 -13.61 27.01
N PHE A 441 -7.92 -12.30 27.19
CA PHE A 441 -7.68 -11.35 26.09
C PHE A 441 -6.22 -11.46 25.66
#